data_AF-A0A212CUW7-F1
#
_entry.id   AF-A0A212CUW7-F1
#
_cell.length_a   1.000
_cell.length_b   1.000
_cell.length_c   1.000
_cell.angle_alpha   90.00
_cell.angle_beta   90.00
_cell.angle_gamma   90.00
#
_symmetry.space_group_name_H-M   'P 1'
#
loop_
_entity.id
_entity.type
_entity.pdbx_description
1 polymer ?
#
loop_
_entity_poly.entity_id
_entity_poly.type
_entity_poly.pdbx_seq_one_letter_code
_entity_poly.pdbx_strand_id
1 'polypeptide(L)' 'MKPKDTSMGTASSGMVRKGPIRVPQHLHLGICKDYEEIGFCGFADCCKFLRDCSDHKHGWQIEHELDECPCGV' A
#
# COMPACT_ATOMS: atom_id res chain seq x y z
N MET A 1 -40.74 -5.09 -12.56
CA MET A 1 -40.32 -3.68 -12.57
C MET A 1 -38.90 -3.61 -12.03
N LYS A 2 -37.88 -3.45 -12.88
CA LYS A 2 -36.50 -3.25 -12.43
C LYS A 2 -36.36 -1.78 -12.04
N PRO A 3 -35.93 -1.43 -10.81
CA PRO A 3 -35.76 -0.04 -10.46
C PRO A 3 -34.67 0.56 -11.34
N LYS A 4 -35.11 1.53 -12.15
CA LYS A 4 -34.33 2.35 -13.05
C LYS A 4 -33.97 3.60 -12.25
N ASP A 5 -32.67 3.89 -12.20
CA ASP A 5 -32.08 5.17 -11.79
C ASP A 5 -32.29 5.59 -10.32
N THR A 6 -31.73 4.83 -9.36
CA THR A 6 -31.22 5.44 -8.13
C THR A 6 -29.76 5.84 -8.36
N SER A 7 -29.35 7.03 -7.88
CA SER A 7 -27.99 7.61 -7.98
C SER A 7 -26.87 6.75 -7.38
N MET A 8 -27.22 5.59 -6.81
CA MET A 8 -26.35 4.54 -6.29
C MET A 8 -26.34 3.31 -7.21
N GLY A 9 -26.29 3.52 -8.53
CA GLY A 9 -26.28 2.41 -9.50
C GLY A 9 -24.96 1.66 -9.49
N THR A 10 -24.94 0.39 -9.06
CA THR A 10 -23.96 -0.69 -9.35
C THR A 10 -22.45 -0.36 -9.35
N ALA A 11 -22.04 0.79 -8.83
CA ALA A 11 -20.71 1.36 -9.00
C ALA A 11 -19.62 0.55 -8.29
N SER A 12 -20.02 -0.30 -7.34
CA SER A 12 -19.20 -1.22 -6.57
C SER A 12 -19.10 -2.63 -7.15
N SER A 13 -19.93 -3.02 -8.14
CA SER A 13 -19.85 -4.36 -8.73
C SER A 13 -18.77 -4.41 -9.82
N GLY A 14 -17.74 -5.25 -9.59
CA GLY A 14 -16.57 -5.37 -10.46
C GLY A 14 -16.84 -5.79 -11.90
N MET A 15 -18.05 -6.28 -12.23
CA MET A 15 -18.44 -6.71 -13.58
C MET A 15 -18.98 -5.59 -14.48
N VAL A 16 -19.22 -4.38 -13.96
CA VAL A 16 -19.80 -3.26 -14.73
C VAL A 16 -18.75 -2.38 -15.40
N ARG A 17 -17.50 -2.37 -14.92
CA ARG A 17 -16.43 -1.50 -15.45
C ARG A 17 -15.69 -2.18 -16.61
N LYS A 18 -15.73 -1.57 -17.81
CA LYS A 18 -14.88 -1.93 -18.94
C LYS A 18 -13.78 -0.86 -19.08
N GLY A 19 -12.52 -1.25 -18.90
CA GLY A 19 -11.35 -0.36 -18.91
C GLY A 19 -10.32 -0.77 -17.85
N PRO A 20 -9.14 -0.13 -17.80
CA PRO A 20 -8.09 -0.45 -16.84
C PRO A 20 -8.63 -0.31 -15.41
N ILE A 21 -8.40 -1.34 -14.59
CA ILE A 21 -8.84 -1.36 -13.19
C ILE A 21 -8.05 -0.29 -12.43
N ARG A 22 -8.78 0.66 -11.82
CA ARG A 22 -8.16 1.58 -10.84
C ARG A 22 -7.66 0.74 -9.66
N VAL A 23 -6.36 0.81 -9.40
CA VAL A 23 -5.76 0.17 -8.23
C VAL A 23 -6.37 0.80 -6.97
N PRO A 24 -6.77 0.00 -5.96
CA PRO A 24 -7.23 0.53 -4.68
C PRO A 24 -6.18 1.45 -4.06
N GLN A 25 -6.58 2.65 -3.66
CA GLN A 25 -5.66 3.67 -3.12
C GLN A 25 -4.93 3.24 -1.84
N HIS A 26 -5.44 2.23 -1.12
CA HIS A 26 -4.90 1.79 0.17
C HIS A 26 -4.20 0.43 0.12
N LEU A 27 -3.87 -0.07 -1.07
CA LEU A 27 -3.00 -1.24 -1.19
C LEU A 27 -1.54 -0.79 -1.12
N HIS A 28 -1.03 -0.56 0.08
CA HIS A 28 0.40 -0.40 0.29
C HIS A 28 1.04 -1.79 0.14
N LEU A 29 1.85 -2.00 -0.90
CA LEU A 29 2.66 -3.21 -1.09
C LEU A 29 3.85 -3.13 -0.12
N GLY A 30 3.56 -3.32 1.18
CA GLY A 30 4.48 -2.96 2.26
C GLY A 30 4.91 -4.12 3.16
N ILE A 31 5.92 -3.81 3.95
CA ILE A 31 6.45 -4.63 5.05
C ILE A 31 5.45 -4.61 6.22
N CYS A 32 5.42 -5.68 7.00
CA CYS A 32 4.57 -5.81 8.16
C CYS A 32 5.06 -4.88 9.27
N LYS A 33 4.30 -3.83 9.56
CA LYS A 33 4.65 -2.82 10.58
C LYS A 33 4.94 -3.42 11.95
N ASP A 34 4.11 -4.37 12.40
CA ASP A 34 4.31 -5.02 13.72
C ASP A 34 5.60 -5.85 13.75
N TYR A 35 5.98 -6.42 12.61
CA TYR A 35 7.24 -7.15 12.46
C TYR A 35 8.45 -6.22 12.38
N GLU A 36 8.31 -5.05 11.76
CA GLU A 36 9.36 -4.04 11.67
C GLU A 36 9.67 -3.39 13.03
N GLU A 37 8.64 -3.04 13.80
CA GLU A 37 8.80 -2.32 15.08
C GLU A 37 9.19 -3.25 16.23
N ILE A 38 8.63 -4.47 16.27
CA ILE A 38 8.73 -5.38 17.44
C ILE A 38 9.45 -6.69 17.08
N GLY A 39 9.63 -7.00 15.80
CA GLY A 39 10.16 -8.30 15.35
C GLY A 39 9.15 -9.45 15.46
N PHE A 40 7.90 -9.16 15.83
CA PHE A 40 6.86 -10.15 16.03
C PHE A 40 5.51 -9.70 15.47
N CYS A 41 4.96 -10.52 14.56
CA CYS A 41 3.62 -10.30 14.03
C CYS A 41 2.68 -11.41 14.53
N GLY A 42 1.65 -11.03 15.29
CA GLY A 42 0.65 -11.96 15.83
C GLY A 42 -0.21 -12.68 14.77
N PHE A 43 -0.16 -12.24 13.51
CA PHE A 43 -0.79 -12.93 12.38
C PHE A 43 0.01 -14.13 11.88
N ALA A 44 1.22 -14.36 12.42
CA ALA A 44 2.10 -15.48 12.08
C ALA A 44 2.24 -15.64 10.56
N ASP A 45 1.78 -16.77 10.03
CA ASP A 45 1.90 -17.16 8.62
C ASP A 45 0.78 -16.60 7.74
N CYS A 46 -0.28 -16.09 8.37
CA CYS A 46 -1.41 -15.44 7.71
C CYS A 46 -1.14 -13.94 7.46
N CYS A 47 0.04 -13.44 7.82
CA CYS A 47 0.39 -12.04 7.56
C CYS A 47 0.44 -11.78 6.05
N LYS A 48 -0.41 -10.87 5.57
CA LYS A 48 -0.46 -10.46 4.16
C LYS A 48 0.77 -9.66 3.71
N PHE A 49 1.53 -9.13 4.67
CA PHE A 49 2.64 -8.21 4.46
C PHE A 49 3.99 -8.90 4.69
N LEU A 50 5.04 -8.41 4.04
CA LEU A 50 6.37 -9.02 4.12
C LEU A 50 6.93 -8.89 5.55
N ARG A 51 7.43 -9.99 6.13
CA ARG A 51 8.15 -9.98 7.41
C ARG A 51 9.64 -9.79 7.13
N ASP A 52 10.06 -8.54 7.00
CA ASP A 52 11.46 -8.18 6.83
C ASP A 52 11.91 -7.33 8.04
N CYS A 53 13.10 -7.59 8.56
CA CYS A 53 13.68 -6.88 9.71
C CYS A 53 14.76 -5.87 9.28
N SER A 54 14.94 -5.65 7.97
CA SER A 54 15.89 -4.66 7.50
C SER A 54 15.29 -3.27 7.70
N ASP A 55 16.03 -2.40 8.38
CA ASP A 55 15.69 -0.98 8.51
C ASP A 55 15.76 -0.31 7.13
N HIS A 56 14.62 -0.19 6.45
CA HIS A 56 14.53 0.48 5.16
C HIS A 56 14.57 1.99 5.40
N LYS A 57 15.57 2.68 4.82
CA LYS A 57 15.60 4.15 4.87
C LYS A 57 14.37 4.69 4.14
N HIS A 58 13.62 5.55 4.82
CA HIS A 58 12.49 6.22 4.21
C HIS A 58 12.96 7.19 3.14
N GLY A 59 12.12 7.44 2.12
CA GLY A 59 12.43 8.36 1.02
C GLY A 59 12.91 9.73 1.52
N TRP A 60 12.22 10.29 2.52
CA TRP A 60 12.60 11.57 3.13
C TRP A 60 14.00 11.55 3.76
N GLN A 61 14.40 10.41 4.31
CA GLN A 61 15.67 10.23 4.98
C GLN A 61 16.81 10.10 3.95
N ILE A 62 16.52 9.46 2.82
CA ILE A 62 17.43 9.40 1.67
C ILE A 62 17.56 10.77 1.01
N GLU A 63 16.45 11.47 0.77
CA GLU A 63 16.43 12.82 0.19
C GLU A 63 17.23 13.81 1.04
N HIS A 64 17.13 13.73 2.37
CA HIS A 64 17.92 14.54 3.29
C HIS A 64 19.42 14.21 3.25
N GLU A 65 19.77 12.92 3.25
CA GLU A 65 21.18 12.48 3.19
C GLU A 65 21.85 12.87 1.86
N LEU A 66 21.06 12.98 0.78
CA LEU A 66 21.50 13.49 -0.54
C LEU A 66 21.62 15.01 -0.58
N ASP A 67 20.75 15.74 0.13
CA ASP A 67 20.77 17.22 0.18
C ASP A 67 21.87 17.76 1.10
N GLU A 68 22.10 17.12 2.25
CA GLU A 68 23.14 17.48 3.22
C GLU A 68 24.57 17.12 2.75
N CYS A 69 24.71 16.32 1.69
CA CYS A 69 26.00 15.95 1.13
C CYS A 69 26.12 16.39 -0.35
N PRO A 70 26.47 17.67 -0.62
CA PRO A 70 26.58 18.19 -1.99
C PRO A 70 27.88 17.79 -2.72
N CYS A 71 28.46 16.63 -2.44
CA CYS A 71 29.58 16.12 -3.21
C CYS A 71 29.37 14.66 -3.62
N GLY A 72 28.75 14.49 -4.79
CA GLY A 72 28.92 13.29 -5.60
C GLY A 72 29.97 13.53 -6.69
N VAL A 73 31.25 13.48 -6.32
CA VAL A 73 32.35 12.68 -6.95
C VAL A 73 33.47 12.50 -5.93
#